data_AF-A0A847H2K7-F1
#
_entry.id   AF-A0A847H2K7-F1
#
_cell.length_a   1.000
_cell.length_b   1.000
_cell.length_c   1.000
_cell.angle_alpha   90.00
_cell.angle_beta   90.00
_cell.angle_gamma   90.00
#
_symmetry.space_group_name_H-M   'P 1'
#
loop_
_entity.id
_entity.type
_entity.pdbx_description
1 polymer ?
#
loop_
_entity_poly.entity_id
_entity_poly.type
_entity_poly.pdbx_seq_one_letter_code
_entity_poly.pdbx_strand_id
1 'polypeptide(L)'
;MPADLPKTIGTPAPLIYDLTFDGKLWGEERNRSVILALYDTAGENLGNPDVARRMVQYLRIASGVMFLIDPLQVETVRQLVPRETLPPVDPLGDPCRIIGNVFQELENSKVVAKNEPLSIPVAVVLTKCDVLRERGLIELNRLWNSDQRHVRAYDTAYHNDMNGMMGEYVHQWSEKAFSTVRSRFSRHAFFGVSATGCASDPK
;
A
#
# COMPACT_ATOMS: atom_id res chain seq x y z
N MET A 1 7.12 22.91 -24.24
CA MET A 1 7.57 21.51 -24.34
C MET A 1 7.76 21.02 -22.92
N PRO A 2 6.90 20.13 -22.38
CA PRO A 2 7.17 19.53 -21.07
C PRO A 2 8.44 18.69 -21.21
N ALA A 3 9.40 18.89 -20.31
CA ALA A 3 10.60 18.06 -20.28
C ALA A 3 10.17 16.64 -19.89
N ASP A 4 10.37 15.68 -20.80
CA ASP A 4 10.21 14.27 -20.48
C ASP A 4 11.10 13.95 -19.27
N LEU A 5 10.49 13.44 -18.20
CA LEU A 5 11.22 12.92 -17.06
C LEU A 5 12.16 11.83 -17.56
N PRO A 6 13.42 11.79 -17.09
CA PRO A 6 14.39 10.82 -17.55
C PRO A 6 13.86 9.41 -17.30
N LYS A 7 13.61 8.66 -18.38
CA LYS A 7 13.30 7.23 -18.30
C LYS A 7 14.55 6.52 -17.79
N THR A 8 14.49 5.99 -16.57
CA THR A 8 15.54 5.09 -16.07
C THR A 8 15.58 3.85 -16.95
N ILE A 9 16.68 3.68 -17.69
CA ILE A 9 17.01 2.43 -18.38
C ILE A 9 17.64 1.52 -17.32
N GLY A 10 16.88 0.52 -16.85
CA GLY A 10 17.29 -0.39 -15.78
C GLY A 10 16.33 -0.38 -14.59
N THR A 11 16.49 -1.33 -13.66
CA THR A 11 15.66 -1.41 -12.44
C THR A 11 15.90 -0.17 -11.57
N PRO A 12 14.86 0.57 -11.14
CA PRO A 12 15.05 1.76 -10.31
C PRO A 12 15.74 1.40 -9.00
N ALA A 13 16.72 2.22 -8.61
CA ALA A 13 17.36 2.13 -7.31
C ALA A 13 16.34 2.43 -6.19
N PRO A 14 16.51 1.89 -4.97
CA PRO A 14 15.63 2.24 -3.86
C PRO A 14 15.66 3.75 -3.61
N LEU A 15 14.50 4.31 -3.30
CA LEU A 15 14.38 5.70 -2.87
C LEU A 15 14.78 5.79 -1.40
N ILE A 16 15.77 6.62 -1.09
CA ILE A 16 16.31 6.76 0.26
C ILE A 16 16.04 8.18 0.74
N TYR A 17 15.39 8.29 1.91
CA TYR A 17 15.05 9.54 2.56
C TYR A 17 15.63 9.58 3.97
N ASP A 18 16.20 10.72 4.36
CA ASP A 18 16.48 11.04 5.76
C ASP A 18 15.25 11.74 6.35
N LEU A 19 14.59 11.07 7.27
CA LEU A 19 13.45 11.61 7.99
C LEU A 19 13.90 12.06 9.38
N THR A 20 14.06 13.37 9.52
CA THR A 20 14.44 13.99 10.80
C THR A 20 13.23 14.61 11.48
N PHE A 21 13.04 14.24 12.74
CA PHE A 21 12.00 14.75 13.62
C PHE A 21 12.60 15.68 14.67
N ASP A 22 11.92 16.80 14.94
CA ASP A 22 12.31 17.72 16.01
C ASP A 22 12.21 17.01 17.37
N GLY A 23 13.37 16.84 18.03
CA GLY A 23 13.47 16.19 19.34
C GLY A 23 12.63 16.89 20.41
N LYS A 24 12.38 18.19 20.25
CA LYS A 24 11.57 18.98 21.17
C LYS A 24 10.12 18.50 21.27
N LEU A 25 9.60 17.81 20.25
CA LEU A 25 8.27 17.17 20.30
C LEU A 25 8.16 16.12 21.43
N TRP A 26 9.29 15.57 21.88
CA TRP A 26 9.40 14.59 22.96
C TRP A 26 10.24 15.08 24.14
N GLY A 27 10.55 16.38 24.22
CA GLY A 27 11.37 16.95 25.29
C GLY A 27 12.85 16.63 25.21
N GLU A 28 13.36 16.27 24.03
CA GLU A 28 14.78 15.95 23.80
C GLU A 28 15.51 17.14 23.16
N GLU A 29 16.78 17.35 23.53
CA GLU A 29 17.62 18.41 22.93
C GLU A 29 18.09 18.08 21.51
N ARG A 30 18.17 16.80 21.16
CA ARG A 30 18.64 16.33 19.86
C ARG A 30 17.48 15.86 19.00
N ASN A 31 17.55 16.20 17.71
CA ASN A 31 16.63 15.64 16.72
C ASN A 31 16.82 14.13 16.60
N ARG A 32 15.72 13.44 16.30
CA ARG A 32 15.73 12.01 15.97
C ARG A 32 15.71 11.87 14.45
N SER A 33 16.61 11.08 13.88
CA SER A 33 16.65 10.85 12.43
C SER A 33 16.52 9.36 12.14
N VAL A 34 15.76 9.02 11.10
CA VAL A 34 15.62 7.65 10.59
C VAL A 34 15.81 7.65 9.08
N ILE A 35 16.50 6.64 8.57
CA ILE A 35 16.63 6.43 7.13
C ILE A 35 15.44 5.58 6.66
N LEU A 36 14.64 6.13 5.75
CA LEU A 36 13.57 5.41 5.08
C LEU A 36 14.03 4.99 3.69
N ALA A 37 14.12 3.68 3.46
CA ALA A 37 14.39 3.11 2.13
C ALA A 37 13.11 2.48 1.57
N LEU A 38 12.59 3.02 0.46
CA LEU A 38 11.43 2.50 -0.25
C LEU A 38 11.89 1.81 -1.53
N TYR A 39 11.45 0.57 -1.71
CA TYR A 39 11.74 -0.20 -2.90
C TYR A 39 10.43 -0.48 -3.64
N ASP A 40 10.30 0.09 -4.83
CA ASP A 40 9.16 -0.17 -5.70
C ASP A 40 9.42 -1.43 -6.53
N THR A 41 8.78 -2.52 -6.12
CA THR A 41 8.74 -3.73 -6.93
C THR A 41 7.57 -3.63 -7.89
N ALA A 42 7.85 -3.65 -9.19
CA ALA A 42 6.84 -3.99 -10.18
C ALA A 42 6.38 -5.44 -9.93
N GLY A 43 5.39 -5.63 -9.04
CA GLY A 43 4.87 -6.94 -8.63
C GLY A 43 4.26 -7.74 -9.79
N GLU A 44 4.01 -7.08 -10.90
CA GLU A 44 3.63 -7.66 -12.18
C GLU A 44 4.76 -8.51 -12.81
N ASN A 45 6.03 -8.19 -12.56
CA ASN A 45 7.18 -8.81 -13.22
C ASN A 45 7.85 -9.91 -12.38
N LEU A 46 7.12 -10.51 -11.44
CA LEU A 46 7.60 -11.62 -10.61
C LEU A 46 7.86 -12.92 -11.40
N GLY A 47 7.42 -12.99 -12.66
CA GLY A 47 7.81 -14.05 -13.59
C GLY A 47 9.28 -13.99 -14.02
N ASN A 48 9.97 -12.86 -13.81
CA ASN A 48 11.40 -12.75 -14.06
C ASN A 48 12.22 -13.25 -12.84
N PRO A 49 13.04 -14.31 -12.97
CA PRO A 49 13.81 -14.86 -11.86
C PRO A 49 14.74 -13.88 -11.15
N ASP A 50 15.30 -12.90 -11.87
CA ASP A 50 16.20 -11.89 -11.28
C ASP A 50 15.43 -10.86 -10.45
N VAL A 51 14.22 -10.50 -10.91
CA VAL A 51 13.30 -9.61 -10.16
C VAL A 51 12.82 -10.32 -8.89
N ALA A 52 12.38 -11.57 -9.01
CA ALA A 52 11.90 -12.37 -7.88
C ALA A 52 13.00 -12.57 -6.82
N ARG A 53 14.22 -12.94 -7.24
CA ARG A 53 15.37 -13.11 -6.33
C ARG A 53 15.68 -11.82 -5.57
N ARG A 54 15.63 -10.67 -6.24
CA ARG A 54 15.91 -9.37 -5.63
C ARG A 54 14.79 -8.94 -4.69
N MET A 55 13.53 -9.14 -5.07
CA MET A 55 12.39 -8.92 -4.17
C MET A 55 12.57 -9.71 -2.87
N VAL A 56 12.89 -11.00 -2.98
CA VAL A 56 13.14 -11.88 -1.83
C VAL A 56 14.26 -11.35 -0.93
N GLN A 57 15.37 -10.86 -1.51
CA GLN A 57 16.46 -10.25 -0.73
C GLN A 57 15.99 -9.05 0.08
N TYR A 58 15.18 -8.16 -0.51
CA TYR A 58 14.65 -7.00 0.20
C TYR A 58 13.60 -7.38 1.24
N LEU A 59 12.70 -8.30 0.92
CA LEU A 59 11.68 -8.77 1.86
C LEU A 59 12.32 -9.38 3.12
N ARG A 60 13.45 -10.09 3.01
CA ARG A 60 14.15 -10.67 4.17
C ARG A 60 14.62 -9.63 5.20
N ILE A 61 14.86 -8.39 4.79
CA ILE A 61 15.35 -7.32 5.66
C ILE A 61 14.32 -6.19 5.83
N ALA A 62 13.13 -6.34 5.24
CA ALA A 62 12.11 -5.32 5.26
C ALA A 62 11.54 -5.16 6.67
N SER A 63 11.45 -3.91 7.13
CA SER A 63 10.75 -3.57 8.38
C SER A 63 9.22 -3.60 8.20
N GLY A 64 8.74 -3.59 6.96
CA GLY A 64 7.34 -3.68 6.60
C GLY A 64 7.16 -3.77 5.08
N VAL A 65 5.98 -4.21 4.64
CA VAL A 65 5.61 -4.32 3.22
C VAL A 65 4.31 -3.56 2.99
N MET A 66 4.22 -2.83 1.88
CA MET A 66 2.98 -2.16 1.46
C MET A 66 2.46 -2.81 0.19
N PHE A 67 1.24 -3.36 0.22
CA PHE A 67 0.53 -3.80 -0.98
C PHE A 67 -0.39 -2.68 -1.44
N LEU A 68 -0.05 -2.07 -2.57
CA LEU A 68 -0.87 -1.03 -3.17
C LEU A 68 -1.95 -1.69 -4.03
N ILE A 69 -3.21 -1.46 -3.68
CA ILE A 69 -4.38 -1.91 -4.43
C ILE A 69 -4.85 -0.73 -5.28
N ASP A 70 -4.83 -0.88 -6.60
CA ASP A 70 -5.56 0.00 -7.50
C ASP A 70 -7.01 -0.50 -7.58
N PRO A 71 -7.98 0.17 -6.92
CA PRO A 71 -9.36 -0.27 -6.92
C PRO A 71 -9.94 -0.29 -8.35
N LEU A 72 -9.43 0.55 -9.26
CA LEU A 72 -9.91 0.58 -10.64
C LEU A 72 -9.45 -0.63 -11.46
N GLN A 73 -8.58 -1.50 -10.92
CA GLN A 73 -8.25 -2.80 -11.52
C GLN A 73 -9.09 -3.95 -10.94
N VAL A 74 -9.87 -3.70 -9.89
CA VAL A 74 -10.74 -4.71 -9.27
C VAL A 74 -12.08 -4.76 -10.00
N GLU A 75 -12.43 -5.94 -10.53
CA GLU A 75 -13.61 -6.12 -11.39
C GLU A 75 -14.91 -5.60 -10.77
N THR A 76 -15.15 -5.86 -9.49
CA THR A 76 -16.35 -5.37 -8.79
C THR A 76 -16.45 -3.84 -8.76
N VAL A 77 -15.32 -3.14 -8.62
CA VAL A 77 -15.27 -1.67 -8.66
C VAL A 77 -15.42 -1.17 -10.08
N ARG A 78 -14.78 -1.83 -11.05
CA ARG A 78 -14.89 -1.47 -12.48
C ARG A 78 -16.32 -1.50 -12.98
N GLN A 79 -17.15 -2.41 -12.47
CA GLN A 79 -18.58 -2.48 -12.81
C GLN A 79 -19.39 -1.29 -12.27
N LEU A 80 -18.88 -0.56 -11.28
CA LEU A 80 -19.53 0.59 -10.65
C LEU A 80 -19.02 1.94 -11.21
N VAL A 81 -17.99 1.93 -12.06
CA VAL A 81 -17.35 3.14 -12.60
C VAL A 81 -17.56 3.22 -14.12
N PRO A 82 -17.87 4.42 -14.68
CA PRO A 82 -18.01 4.60 -16.13
C PRO A 82 -16.76 4.17 -16.90
N ARG A 83 -16.96 3.41 -17.99
CA ARG A 83 -15.88 2.79 -18.78
C ARG A 83 -14.89 3.81 -19.34
N GLU A 84 -15.36 5.01 -19.66
CA GLU A 84 -14.58 6.10 -20.24
C GLU A 84 -13.55 6.65 -19.25
N THR A 85 -13.74 6.38 -17.96
CA THR A 85 -12.85 6.85 -16.88
C THR A 85 -12.00 5.74 -16.28
N LEU A 86 -12.16 4.51 -16.76
CA LEU A 86 -11.37 3.39 -16.30
C LEU A 86 -10.03 3.33 -17.03
N PRO A 87 -8.92 3.08 -16.30
CA PRO A 87 -7.68 2.71 -16.94
C PRO A 87 -7.85 1.38 -17.72
N PRO A 88 -6.96 1.11 -18.69
CA PRO A 88 -6.84 -0.22 -19.29
C PRO A 88 -6.75 -1.29 -18.21
N VAL A 89 -7.35 -2.45 -18.46
CA VAL A 89 -7.24 -3.60 -17.56
C VAL A 89 -5.79 -4.05 -17.56
N ASP A 90 -5.21 -4.12 -16.37
CA ASP A 90 -3.95 -4.79 -16.13
C ASP A 90 -4.25 -6.25 -15.72
N PRO A 91 -3.87 -7.27 -16.53
CA PRO A 91 -4.03 -8.68 -16.17
C PRO A 91 -3.30 -9.09 -14.88
N LEU A 92 -2.36 -8.26 -14.43
CA LEU A 92 -1.54 -8.45 -13.24
C LEU A 92 -2.01 -7.58 -12.07
N GLY A 93 -3.01 -6.72 -12.29
CA GLY A 93 -3.55 -5.78 -11.31
C GLY A 93 -4.54 -6.36 -10.31
N ASP A 94 -4.91 -7.65 -10.42
CA ASP A 94 -5.77 -8.32 -9.44
C ASP A 94 -5.06 -8.44 -8.07
N PRO A 95 -5.61 -7.85 -6.98
CA PRO A 95 -4.96 -7.83 -5.69
C PRO A 95 -4.67 -9.22 -5.12
N CYS A 96 -5.58 -10.17 -5.32
CA CYS A 96 -5.41 -11.53 -4.81
C CYS A 96 -4.25 -12.24 -5.52
N ARG A 97 -4.12 -12.03 -6.84
CA ARG A 97 -3.03 -12.56 -7.64
C ARG A 97 -1.68 -11.95 -7.24
N ILE A 98 -1.60 -10.64 -7.03
CA ILE A 98 -0.36 -9.96 -6.60
C ILE A 98 0.10 -10.52 -5.25
N ILE A 99 -0.79 -10.56 -4.25
CA ILE A 99 -0.47 -11.06 -2.91
C ILE A 99 -0.06 -12.54 -2.98
N GLY A 100 -0.79 -13.35 -3.76
CA GLY A 100 -0.48 -14.77 -3.97
C GLY A 100 0.89 -15.00 -4.59
N ASN A 101 1.25 -14.24 -5.63
CA ASN A 101 2.55 -14.35 -6.29
C ASN A 101 3.70 -14.02 -5.33
N VAL A 102 3.57 -12.96 -4.53
CA VAL A 102 4.58 -12.60 -3.53
C VAL A 102 4.75 -13.72 -2.50
N PHE A 103 3.67 -14.33 -2.03
CA PHE A 103 3.75 -15.48 -1.13
C PHE A 103 4.44 -16.67 -1.77
N GLN A 104 4.05 -17.01 -2.99
CA GLN A 104 4.64 -18.14 -3.70
C GLN A 104 6.16 -17.97 -3.82
N GLU A 105 6.64 -16.76 -4.13
CA GLU A 105 8.07 -16.47 -4.20
C GLU A 105 8.78 -16.53 -2.84
N LEU A 106 8.14 -16.08 -1.77
CA LEU A 106 8.66 -16.19 -0.41
C LEU A 106 8.79 -17.65 0.05
N GLU A 107 7.79 -18.48 -0.25
CA GLU A 107 7.80 -19.92 0.05
C GLU A 107 8.84 -20.67 -0.79
N ASN A 108 8.88 -20.41 -2.11
CA ASN A 108 9.86 -21.00 -3.04
C ASN A 108 11.31 -20.70 -2.61
N SER A 109 11.53 -19.49 -2.10
CA SER A 109 12.83 -19.03 -1.62
C SER A 109 13.16 -19.45 -0.19
N LYS A 110 12.28 -20.22 0.46
CA LYS A 110 12.42 -20.70 1.86
C LYS A 110 12.62 -19.56 2.86
N VAL A 111 12.08 -18.38 2.57
CA VAL A 111 12.06 -17.25 3.52
C VAL A 111 10.99 -17.47 4.58
N VAL A 112 9.88 -18.08 4.17
CA VAL A 112 8.76 -18.46 5.03
C VAL A 112 8.54 -19.95 4.86
N ALA A 113 8.32 -20.69 5.95
CA ALA A 113 7.95 -22.09 5.81
C ALA A 113 6.58 -22.18 5.12
N LYS A 114 6.35 -23.27 4.38
CA LYS A 114 5.08 -23.48 3.69
C LYS A 114 3.93 -23.41 4.69
N ASN A 115 2.91 -22.59 4.41
CA ASN A 115 1.76 -22.33 5.27
C ASN A 115 2.05 -21.61 6.60
N GLU A 116 3.27 -21.13 6.85
CA GLU A 116 3.56 -20.28 8.01
C GLU A 116 3.13 -18.83 7.70
N PRO A 117 2.54 -18.09 8.65
CA PRO A 117 2.22 -16.69 8.44
C PRO A 117 3.49 -15.84 8.44
N LEU A 118 3.55 -14.83 7.56
CA LEU A 118 4.67 -13.90 7.53
C LEU A 118 4.60 -12.98 8.76
N SER A 119 5.74 -12.82 9.45
CA SER A 119 5.89 -11.98 10.66
C SER A 119 6.18 -10.50 10.34
N ILE A 120 6.60 -10.22 9.11
CA ILE A 120 6.84 -8.86 8.61
C ILE A 120 5.49 -8.13 8.58
N PRO A 121 5.39 -6.93 9.20
CA PRO A 121 4.17 -6.13 9.15
C PRO A 121 3.77 -5.78 7.73
N VAL A 122 2.48 -5.90 7.44
CA VAL A 122 1.92 -5.59 6.12
C VAL A 122 0.88 -4.48 6.19
N ALA A 123 1.04 -3.46 5.36
CA ALA A 123 0.00 -2.49 5.08
C ALA A 123 -0.67 -2.83 3.75
N VAL A 124 -1.98 -3.07 3.76
CA VAL A 124 -2.78 -3.17 2.54
C VAL A 124 -3.38 -1.80 2.27
N VAL A 125 -2.97 -1.19 1.17
CA VAL A 125 -3.23 0.22 0.91
C VAL A 125 -4.14 0.36 -0.30
N LEU A 126 -5.38 0.75 -0.05
CA LEU A 126 -6.32 1.12 -1.09
C LEU A 126 -5.95 2.50 -1.65
N THR A 127 -5.52 2.54 -2.91
CA THR A 127 -5.11 3.78 -3.58
C THR A 127 -6.29 4.46 -4.27
N LYS A 128 -6.07 5.68 -4.81
CA LYS A 128 -7.07 6.44 -5.58
C LYS A 128 -8.38 6.67 -4.84
N CYS A 129 -8.30 6.82 -3.52
CA CYS A 129 -9.43 7.10 -2.67
C CYS A 129 -10.19 8.39 -3.05
N ASP A 130 -9.52 9.36 -3.65
CA ASP A 130 -10.15 10.55 -4.25
C ASP A 130 -11.16 10.18 -5.34
N VAL A 131 -10.77 9.31 -6.28
CA VAL A 131 -11.65 8.84 -7.35
C VAL A 131 -12.84 8.07 -6.77
N LEU A 132 -12.58 7.16 -5.83
CA LEU A 132 -13.63 6.39 -5.18
C LEU A 132 -14.65 7.28 -4.45
N ARG A 133 -14.17 8.34 -3.79
CA ARG A 133 -15.00 9.34 -3.12
C ARG A 133 -15.82 10.15 -4.11
N GLU A 134 -15.22 10.66 -5.17
CA GLU A 134 -15.91 11.42 -6.22
C GLU A 134 -17.03 10.60 -6.89
N ARG A 135 -16.87 9.28 -6.93
CA ARG A 135 -17.85 8.33 -7.46
C ARG A 135 -18.88 7.85 -6.43
N GLY A 136 -18.78 8.29 -5.18
CA GLY A 136 -19.68 7.87 -4.09
C GLY A 136 -19.54 6.39 -3.72
N LEU A 137 -18.40 5.77 -4.03
CA LEU A 137 -18.12 4.35 -3.72
C LEU A 137 -17.60 4.15 -2.29
N ILE A 138 -17.08 5.21 -1.69
CA ILE A 138 -16.67 5.24 -0.29
C ILE A 138 -17.25 6.48 0.39
N GLU A 139 -17.73 6.28 1.61
CA GLU A 139 -18.51 7.28 2.33
C GLU A 139 -17.66 8.44 2.84
N LEU A 140 -18.20 9.65 2.75
CA LEU A 140 -17.63 10.80 3.43
C LEU A 140 -17.90 10.67 4.93
N ASN A 141 -16.86 10.44 5.73
CA ASN A 141 -17.03 10.35 7.19
C ASN A 141 -15.84 10.99 7.93
N ARG A 142 -16.02 11.19 9.24
CA ARG A 142 -15.07 11.92 10.08
C ARG A 142 -13.72 11.20 10.25
N LEU A 143 -13.65 9.88 10.02
CA LEU A 143 -12.43 9.09 10.21
C LEU A 143 -11.35 9.40 9.19
N TRP A 144 -11.68 10.04 8.07
CA TRP A 144 -10.71 10.33 7.01
C TRP A 144 -10.99 11.65 6.28
N ASN A 145 -12.08 12.32 6.66
CA ASN A 145 -12.40 13.69 6.29
C ASN A 145 -12.38 14.59 7.55
N SER A 146 -11.29 14.53 8.31
CA SER A 146 -11.04 15.45 9.42
C SER A 146 -9.58 15.89 9.46
N ASP A 147 -9.32 17.07 10.02
CA ASP A 147 -7.97 17.57 10.28
C ASP A 147 -7.33 16.91 11.52
N GLN A 148 -7.90 15.82 12.04
CA GLN A 148 -7.32 15.11 13.17
C GLN A 148 -6.01 14.47 12.74
N ARG A 149 -4.93 15.06 13.25
CA ARG A 149 -3.57 14.54 13.11
C ARG A 149 -3.22 13.79 14.39
N HIS A 150 -2.38 12.78 14.26
CA HIS A 150 -1.72 12.20 15.43
C HIS A 150 -0.91 13.30 16.14
N VAL A 151 -1.37 13.75 17.30
CA VAL A 151 -0.71 14.79 18.09
C VAL A 151 0.20 14.13 19.11
N ARG A 152 1.51 14.31 18.96
CA ARG A 152 2.59 13.81 19.85
C ARG A 152 2.77 12.28 19.92
N ALA A 153 1.68 11.53 19.82
CA ALA A 153 1.66 10.08 19.88
C ALA A 153 0.72 9.49 18.82
N TYR A 154 0.97 8.23 18.50
CA TYR A 154 0.12 7.45 17.61
C TYR A 154 -1.21 7.14 18.31
N ASP A 155 -2.32 7.47 17.65
CA ASP A 155 -3.66 7.21 18.15
C ASP A 155 -4.10 5.82 17.68
N THR A 156 -4.08 4.88 18.61
CA THR A 156 -4.41 3.48 18.34
C THR A 156 -5.91 3.26 18.17
N ALA A 157 -6.77 4.06 18.81
CA ALA A 157 -8.21 3.96 18.64
C ALA A 157 -8.60 4.41 17.24
N TYR A 158 -8.11 5.58 16.82
CA TYR A 158 -8.30 6.07 15.46
C TYR A 158 -7.72 5.12 14.41
N HIS A 159 -6.55 4.53 14.68
CA HIS A 159 -5.99 3.51 13.81
C HIS A 159 -6.91 2.29 13.65
N ASN A 160 -7.45 1.76 14.76
CA ASN A 160 -8.32 0.59 14.72
C ASN A 160 -9.62 0.86 13.97
N ASP A 161 -10.22 2.04 14.16
CA ASP A 161 -11.42 2.46 13.43
C ASP A 161 -11.14 2.57 11.93
N MET A 162 -10.03 3.21 11.55
CA MET A 162 -9.59 3.33 10.15
C MET A 162 -9.28 1.98 9.51
N ASN A 163 -8.58 1.11 10.24
CA ASN A 163 -8.25 -0.24 9.81
C ASN A 163 -9.52 -1.07 9.56
N GLY A 164 -10.51 -0.99 10.45
CA GLY A 164 -11.80 -1.65 10.30
C GLY A 164 -12.53 -1.18 9.04
N MET A 165 -12.74 0.12 8.91
CA MET A 165 -13.44 0.72 7.77
C MET A 165 -12.75 0.41 6.43
N MET A 166 -11.43 0.58 6.34
CA MET A 166 -10.70 0.27 5.10
C MET A 166 -10.69 -1.23 4.80
N GLY A 167 -10.65 -2.06 5.85
CA GLY A 167 -10.80 -3.51 5.73
C GLY A 167 -12.16 -3.91 5.15
N GLU A 168 -13.25 -3.21 5.50
CA GLU A 168 -14.58 -3.46 4.93
C GLU A 168 -14.63 -3.20 3.43
N TYR A 169 -14.04 -2.10 2.93
CA TYR A 169 -13.98 -1.84 1.48
C TYR A 169 -13.14 -2.88 0.74
N VAL A 170 -11.99 -3.25 1.30
CA VAL A 170 -11.14 -4.29 0.70
C VAL A 170 -11.87 -5.64 0.70
N HIS A 171 -12.59 -5.97 1.77
CA HIS A 171 -13.43 -7.18 1.84
C HIS A 171 -14.56 -7.15 0.81
N GLN A 172 -15.27 -6.03 0.69
CA GLN A 172 -16.39 -5.87 -0.24
C GLN A 172 -15.95 -6.02 -1.70
N TRP A 173 -14.78 -5.51 -2.06
CA TRP A 173 -14.31 -5.53 -3.46
C TRP A 173 -13.41 -6.72 -3.77
N SER A 174 -12.73 -7.28 -2.77
CA SER A 174 -11.84 -8.43 -2.94
C SER A 174 -11.80 -9.31 -1.69
N GLU A 175 -12.90 -10.04 -1.46
CA GLU A 175 -13.04 -11.00 -0.35
C GLU A 175 -11.86 -11.98 -0.27
N LYS A 176 -11.39 -12.46 -1.43
CA LYS A 176 -10.26 -13.38 -1.52
C LYS A 176 -8.95 -12.75 -1.07
N ALA A 177 -8.67 -11.52 -1.49
CA ALA A 177 -7.46 -10.81 -1.07
C ALA A 177 -7.52 -10.51 0.44
N PHE A 178 -8.66 -10.03 0.93
CA PHE A 178 -8.89 -9.80 2.36
C PHE A 178 -8.65 -11.07 3.20
N SER A 179 -9.24 -12.20 2.79
CA SER A 179 -9.11 -13.48 3.49
C SER A 179 -7.67 -14.02 3.44
N THR A 180 -7.00 -13.87 2.29
CA THR A 180 -5.58 -14.23 2.14
C THR A 180 -4.71 -13.41 3.09
N VAL A 181 -4.94 -12.10 3.17
CA VAL A 181 -4.16 -11.22 4.05
C VAL A 181 -4.34 -11.62 5.51
N ARG A 182 -5.58 -11.81 5.95
CA ARG A 182 -5.89 -12.16 7.34
C ARG A 182 -5.37 -13.53 7.75
N SER A 183 -5.34 -14.49 6.83
CA SER A 183 -4.87 -15.86 7.12
C SER A 183 -3.35 -16.01 7.02
N ARG A 184 -2.69 -15.22 6.16
CA ARG A 184 -1.26 -15.39 5.86
C ARG A 184 -0.35 -14.34 6.48
N PHE A 185 -0.86 -13.21 6.99
CA PHE A 185 -0.05 -12.20 7.69
C PHE A 185 -0.46 -12.06 9.15
N SER A 186 0.49 -12.35 10.05
CA SER A 186 0.28 -12.23 11.50
C SER A 186 0.10 -10.78 11.97
N ARG A 187 0.67 -9.83 11.24
CA ARG A 187 0.60 -8.39 11.51
C ARG A 187 0.20 -7.67 10.24
N HIS A 188 -1.03 -7.20 10.19
CA HIS A 188 -1.55 -6.49 9.02
C HIS A 188 -2.50 -5.35 9.44
N ALA A 189 -2.58 -4.33 8.58
CA ALA A 189 -3.60 -3.29 8.68
C ALA A 189 -3.98 -2.77 7.28
N PHE A 190 -5.19 -2.24 7.16
CA PHE A 190 -5.76 -1.67 5.95
C PHE A 190 -5.73 -0.14 6.02
N PHE A 191 -5.37 0.49 4.90
CA PHE A 191 -5.24 1.94 4.79
C PHE A 191 -5.86 2.42 3.48
N GLY A 192 -6.26 3.69 3.45
CA GLY A 192 -6.65 4.38 2.22
C GLY A 192 -5.74 5.57 1.98
N VAL A 193 -5.31 5.75 0.73
CA VAL A 193 -4.47 6.88 0.33
C VAL A 193 -5.00 7.53 -0.95
N SER A 194 -4.79 8.83 -1.04
CA SER A 194 -5.05 9.62 -2.24
C SER A 194 -3.79 10.39 -2.60
N ALA A 195 -3.45 10.41 -3.89
CA ALA A 195 -2.33 11.20 -4.40
C ALA A 195 -2.63 12.71 -4.40
N THR A 196 -3.90 13.09 -4.48
CA THR A 196 -4.37 14.48 -4.43
C THR A 196 -4.78 14.91 -3.03
N GLY A 197 -4.85 13.98 -2.08
CA GLY A 197 -5.30 14.24 -0.71
C GLY A 197 -6.82 14.41 -0.59
N CYS A 198 -7.27 15.13 0.44
CA CYS A 198 -8.69 15.36 0.69
C CYS A 198 -9.24 16.67 0.09
N ALA A 199 -8.37 17.50 -0.50
CA ALA A 199 -8.75 18.73 -1.15
C ALA A 199 -8.30 18.67 -2.60
N SER A 200 -9.23 18.87 -3.54
CA SER A 200 -8.85 19.55 -4.77
C SER A 200 -8.27 20.90 -4.33
N ASP A 201 -6.99 21.17 -4.61
CA ASP A 201 -6.46 22.52 -4.46
C ASP A 201 -7.42 23.47 -5.17
N PRO A 202 -7.91 24.53 -4.50
CA PRO A 202 -8.72 25.54 -5.18
C PRO A 202 -7.87 26.10 -6.33
N LYS A 203 -8.39 25.99 -7.55
CA LYS A 203 -7.83 26.65 -8.73
C LYS A 203 -7.91 28.17 -8.60
#